data_AF-A0A7R9Z795-F1
#
_entry.id   AF-A0A7R9Z795-F1
#
_cell.length_a   1.000
_cell.length_b   1.000
_cell.length_c   1.000
_cell.angle_alpha   90.00
_cell.angle_beta   90.00
_cell.angle_gamma   90.00
#
_symmetry.space_group_name_H-M   'P 1'
#
loop_
_entity.id
_entity.type
_entity.pdbx_description
1 polymer ?
#
loop_
_entity_poly.entity_id
_entity_poly.type
_entity_poly.pdbx_seq_one_letter_code
_entity_poly.pdbx_strand_id
1 'polypeptide(L)'
;MTVFEDGEEKEKITLSDVKTKPEMHAMMLEKGFEKKSEEEIEDLKKQKEEEKVKEEEERRRAREERQKKAEERRKQRELDAARRKAEEEEKKEEPGAKADL
;
A
#
# COMPACT_ATOMS: atom_id res chain seq x y z
N MET A 1 -16.63 -15.33 -16.32
CA MET A 1 -17.50 -14.15 -16.45
C MET A 1 -18.93 -14.64 -16.34
N THR A 2 -19.78 -13.94 -15.62
CA THR A 2 -21.18 -14.32 -15.46
C THR A 2 -22.04 -13.23 -16.09
N VAL A 3 -22.90 -13.62 -17.03
CA VAL A 3 -23.86 -12.71 -17.68
C VAL A 3 -25.20 -12.87 -16.96
N PHE A 4 -25.70 -11.75 -16.44
CA PHE A 4 -27.01 -11.67 -15.80
C PHE A 4 -27.96 -10.95 -16.75
N GLU A 5 -29.15 -11.50 -16.95
CA GLU A 5 -30.22 -10.86 -17.71
C GLU A 5 -31.43 -10.78 -16.79
N ASP A 6 -31.98 -9.57 -16.59
CA ASP A 6 -33.09 -9.30 -15.66
C ASP A 6 -32.88 -9.78 -14.21
N GLY A 7 -31.63 -9.87 -13.76
CA GLY A 7 -31.27 -10.28 -12.40
C GLY A 7 -31.11 -11.79 -12.20
N GLU A 8 -31.33 -12.60 -13.24
CA GLU A 8 -31.10 -14.05 -13.22
C GLU A 8 -29.78 -14.41 -13.93
N GLU A 9 -29.01 -15.33 -13.33
CA GLU A 9 -27.77 -15.86 -13.92
C GLU A 9 -28.12 -16.76 -15.11
N LYS A 10 -28.02 -16.22 -16.34
CA LYS A 10 -28.31 -17.00 -17.56
C LYS A 10 -27.12 -17.79 -18.06
N GLU A 11 -25.91 -17.23 -17.97
CA GLU A 11 -24.75 -17.84 -18.61
C GLU A 11 -23.44 -17.59 -17.87
N LYS A 12 -22.75 -18.69 -17.55
CA LYS A 12 -21.41 -18.67 -16.97
C LYS A 12 -20.40 -19.05 -18.05
N ILE A 13 -19.67 -18.05 -18.54
CA ILE A 13 -18.66 -18.22 -19.58
C ILE A 13 -17.29 -18.31 -18.92
N THR A 14 -16.57 -19.39 -19.22
CA THR A 14 -15.19 -19.59 -18.78
C THR A 14 -14.27 -18.83 -19.73
N LEU A 15 -13.62 -17.77 -19.23
CA LEU A 15 -12.73 -16.94 -20.03
C LEU A 15 -11.44 -17.68 -20.49
N SER A 16 -11.16 -18.83 -19.89
CA SER A 16 -10.00 -19.68 -20.21
C SER A 16 -10.10 -20.33 -21.59
N ASP A 17 -11.31 -20.50 -22.13
CA ASP A 17 -11.54 -21.16 -23.43
C ASP A 17 -11.29 -20.22 -24.61
N VAL A 18 -11.25 -18.90 -24.34
CA VAL A 18 -10.98 -17.87 -25.34
C VAL A 18 -9.50 -17.52 -25.33
N LYS A 19 -8.78 -17.94 -26.36
CA LYS A 19 -7.31 -17.90 -26.39
C LYS A 19 -6.75 -16.52 -26.67
N THR A 20 -7.46 -15.70 -27.45
CA THR A 20 -6.92 -14.44 -27.92
C THR A 20 -7.78 -13.24 -27.54
N LYS A 21 -7.13 -12.10 -27.35
CA LYS A 21 -7.80 -10.83 -27.03
C LYS A 21 -8.84 -10.39 -28.07
N PRO A 22 -8.62 -10.55 -29.39
CA PRO A 22 -9.64 -10.26 -30.40
C PRO A 22 -10.88 -11.15 -30.27
N GLU A 23 -10.71 -12.45 -30.03
CA GLU A 23 -11.82 -13.39 -29.82
C GLU A 23 -12.61 -13.02 -28.56
N MET A 24 -11.92 -12.66 -27.47
CA MET A 24 -12.58 -12.21 -26.24
C MET A 24 -13.36 -10.92 -26.47
N HIS A 25 -12.81 -9.98 -27.26
CA HIS A 25 -13.50 -8.73 -27.56
C HIS A 25 -14.73 -8.96 -28.43
N ALA A 26 -14.64 -9.81 -29.46
CA ALA A 26 -15.77 -10.19 -30.30
C ALA A 26 -16.89 -10.84 -29.48
N MET A 27 -16.54 -11.77 -28.59
CA MET A 27 -17.50 -12.42 -27.68
C MET A 27 -18.20 -11.40 -26.76
N MET A 28 -17.49 -10.40 -26.24
CA MET A 28 -18.11 -9.35 -25.42
C MET A 28 -19.11 -8.52 -26.23
N LEU A 29 -18.76 -8.14 -27.46
CA LEU A 29 -19.67 -7.40 -28.35
C LEU A 29 -20.93 -8.22 -28.68
N GLU A 30 -20.78 -9.53 -28.96
CA GLU A 30 -21.91 -10.44 -29.22
C GLU A 30 -22.86 -10.58 -28.01
N LYS A 31 -22.31 -10.53 -26.80
CA LYS A 31 -23.10 -10.58 -25.54
C LYS A 31 -23.70 -9.23 -25.15
N GLY A 32 -23.63 -8.22 -26.03
CA GLY A 32 -24.26 -6.92 -25.84
C GLY A 32 -23.42 -5.91 -25.07
N PHE A 33 -22.13 -6.16 -24.85
CA PHE A 33 -21.25 -5.13 -24.29
C PHE A 33 -20.93 -4.08 -25.34
N GLU A 34 -21.23 -2.83 -25.03
CA GLU A 34 -20.94 -1.72 -25.93
C GLU A 34 -19.49 -1.26 -25.81
N LYS A 35 -18.89 -0.89 -26.94
CA LYS A 35 -17.58 -0.25 -26.96
C LYS A 35 -17.77 1.21 -26.56
N LYS A 36 -17.09 1.63 -25.50
CA LYS A 36 -17.01 3.04 -25.08
C LYS A 36 -16.54 3.93 -26.23
N SER A 37 -17.04 5.16 -26.25
CA SER A 37 -16.63 6.16 -27.23
C SER A 37 -15.15 6.53 -27.06
N GLU A 38 -14.54 7.12 -28.09
CA GLU A 38 -13.15 7.57 -27.99
C GLU A 38 -12.97 8.63 -26.91
N GLU A 39 -13.96 9.51 -26.74
CA GLU A 39 -13.99 10.54 -25.70
C GLU A 39 -14.02 9.92 -24.29
N GLU A 40 -14.89 8.93 -24.05
CA GLU A 40 -14.93 8.20 -22.79
C GLU A 40 -13.62 7.44 -22.50
N ILE A 41 -12.98 6.91 -23.55
CA ILE A 41 -11.69 6.23 -23.42
C ILE A 41 -10.60 7.23 -23.03
N GLU A 42 -10.59 8.43 -23.61
CA GLU A 42 -9.64 9.49 -23.23
C GLU A 42 -9.85 9.96 -21.80
N ASP A 43 -11.09 10.16 -21.38
CA ASP A 43 -11.38 10.59 -20.01
C ASP A 43 -10.98 9.54 -18.99
N LEU A 44 -11.20 8.26 -19.27
CA LEU A 44 -10.72 7.16 -18.41
C LEU A 44 -9.19 7.10 -18.34
N LYS A 45 -8.49 7.42 -19.44
CA LYS A 45 -7.02 7.50 -19.42
C LYS A 45 -6.55 8.66 -18.54
N LYS A 46 -7.15 9.84 -18.68
CA LYS A 46 -6.83 11.02 -17.85
C LYS A 46 -7.08 10.74 -16.38
N GLN A 47 -8.25 10.20 -16.02
CA GLN A 47 -8.58 9.84 -14.64
C GLN A 47 -7.57 8.84 -14.07
N LYS A 48 -7.20 7.82 -14.84
CA LYS A 48 -6.23 6.81 -14.41
C LYS A 48 -4.82 7.38 -14.23
N GLU A 49 -4.44 8.36 -15.04
CA GLU A 49 -3.16 9.04 -14.91
C GLU A 49 -3.14 9.94 -13.67
N GLU A 50 -4.21 10.70 -13.43
CA GLU A 50 -4.37 11.50 -12.22
C GLU A 50 -4.37 10.65 -10.94
N GLU A 51 -5.08 9.51 -10.94
CA GLU A 51 -5.06 8.57 -9.81
C GLU A 51 -3.67 8.02 -9.54
N LYS A 52 -2.92 7.64 -10.58
CA LYS A 52 -1.54 7.15 -10.42
C LYS A 52 -0.63 8.21 -9.79
N VAL A 53 -0.74 9.46 -10.23
CA VAL A 53 0.06 10.56 -9.67
C VAL A 53 -0.28 10.76 -8.19
N LYS A 54 -1.56 10.76 -7.83
CA LYS A 54 -2.00 10.86 -6.44
C LYS A 54 -1.52 9.69 -5.59
N GLU A 55 -1.65 8.46 -6.09
CA GLU A 55 -1.20 7.25 -5.40
C GLU A 55 0.32 7.27 -5.17
N GLU A 56 1.10 7.70 -6.17
CA GLU A 56 2.55 7.82 -6.04
C GLU A 56 2.94 8.88 -5.00
N GLU A 57 2.24 10.02 -4.99
CA GLU A 57 2.49 11.08 -4.02
C GLU A 57 2.16 10.65 -2.59
N GLU A 58 1.01 9.98 -2.38
CA GLU A 58 0.64 9.42 -1.07
C GLU A 58 1.67 8.39 -0.61
N ARG A 59 2.12 7.52 -1.52
CA ARG A 59 3.14 6.52 -1.21
C ARG A 59 4.48 7.16 -0.85
N ARG A 60 4.84 8.28 -1.50
CA ARG A 60 6.05 9.05 -1.15
C ARG A 60 5.92 9.67 0.24
N ARG A 61 4.82 10.35 0.54
CA ARG A 61 4.56 10.94 1.86
C ARG A 61 4.59 9.91 2.98
N ALA A 62 3.96 8.75 2.77
CA ALA A 62 3.96 7.66 3.73
C ALA A 62 5.38 7.08 3.99
N ARG A 63 6.25 7.06 2.96
CA ARG A 63 7.65 6.64 3.11
C ARG A 63 8.45 7.66 3.92
N GLU A 64 8.30 8.95 3.62
CA GLU A 64 8.98 10.03 4.34
C GLU A 64 8.58 10.06 5.82
N GLU A 65 7.29 9.90 6.12
CA GLU A 65 6.81 9.84 7.51
C GLU A 65 7.39 8.64 8.27
N ARG A 66 7.41 7.45 7.63
CA ARG A 66 8.01 6.25 8.22
C ARG A 66 9.50 6.44 8.49
N GLN A 67 10.23 7.10 7.59
CA GLN A 67 11.65 7.39 7.77
C GLN A 67 11.89 8.34 8.95
N LYS A 68 11.15 9.45 9.02
CA LYS A 68 11.23 10.40 10.14
C LYS A 68 10.97 9.72 11.48
N LYS A 69 9.90 8.94 11.57
CA LYS A 69 9.54 8.20 12.79
C LYS A 69 10.57 7.15 13.18
N ALA A 70 11.22 6.51 12.20
CA ALA A 70 12.30 5.57 12.46
C ALA A 70 13.55 6.28 13.01
N GLU A 71 13.89 7.45 12.47
CA GLU A 71 15.02 8.25 12.94
C GLU A 71 14.80 8.79 14.36
N GLU A 72 13.61 9.30 14.65
CA GLU A 72 13.22 9.74 16.00
C GLU A 72 13.34 8.62 17.02
N ARG A 73 12.80 7.43 16.68
CA ARG A 73 12.93 6.24 17.53
C ARG A 73 14.37 5.81 17.74
N ARG A 74 15.22 5.96 16.72
CA ARG A 74 16.66 5.66 16.83
C ARG A 74 17.34 6.62 17.80
N LYS A 75 17.13 7.93 17.63
CA LYS A 75 17.69 8.96 18.54
C LYS A 75 17.24 8.74 19.98
N GLN A 76 15.96 8.42 20.19
CA GLN A 76 15.44 8.16 21.52
C GLN A 76 16.08 6.94 22.18
N ARG A 77 16.30 5.86 21.42
CA ARG A 77 17.03 4.68 21.92
C ARG A 77 18.48 4.98 22.26
N GLU A 78 19.15 5.81 21.46
CA GLU A 78 20.52 6.24 21.73
C GLU A 78 20.61 7.08 23.01
N LEU A 79 19.65 7.99 23.23
CA LEU A 79 19.54 8.77 24.47
C LEU A 79 19.25 7.88 25.69
N ASP A 80 18.29 6.96 25.58
CA ASP A 80 17.95 6.05 26.68
C ASP A 80 19.13 5.13 27.04
N ALA A 81 19.87 4.65 26.02
CA ALA A 81 21.06 3.84 26.24
C ALA A 81 22.18 4.64 26.93
N ALA A 82 22.40 5.90 26.52
CA ALA A 82 23.36 6.79 27.16
C ALA A 82 22.98 7.09 28.62
N ARG A 83 21.69 7.37 28.88
CA ARG A 83 21.19 7.61 30.24
C ARG A 83 21.38 6.41 31.15
N ARG A 84 21.08 5.20 30.66
CA ARG A 84 21.29 3.96 31.42
C ARG A 84 22.76 3.72 31.76
N LYS A 85 23.67 4.01 30.82
CA LYS A 85 25.12 3.88 31.07
C LYS A 85 25.59 4.87 32.15
N ALA A 86 25.17 6.13 32.07
CA ALA A 86 25.49 7.13 33.08
C ALA A 86 24.98 6.73 34.48
N GLU A 87 23.74 6.25 34.57
CA GLU A 87 23.16 5.77 35.84
C GLU A 87 23.88 4.53 36.40
N GLU A 88 24.39 3.65 35.53
CA GLU A 88 25.17 2.48 35.94
C GLU A 88 26.58 2.84 36.40
N GLU A 89 27.22 3.84 35.77
CA GLU A 89 28.51 4.38 36.23
C GLU A 89 28.37 5.08 37.58
N GLU A 90 27.36 5.92 37.77
CA GLU A 90 27.09 6.61 39.04
C GLU A 90 26.86 5.60 40.20
N LYS A 91 26.11 4.53 39.95
CA LYS A 91 25.90 3.44 40.93
C LYS A 91 27.15 2.62 41.23
N LYS A 92 28.11 2.53 40.30
CA LYS A 92 29.39 1.83 40.50
C LYS A 92 30.42 2.67 41.25
N GLU A 93 30.26 3.99 41.30
CA GLU A 93 31.10 4.89 42.09
C GLU A 93 30.63 5.04 43.56
N GLU A 94 29.39 4.65 43.88
CA GLU A 94 28.85 4.66 45.26
C GLU A 94 28.97 3.37 46.14
N PRO A 95 29.65 2.25 45.79
CA PRO A 95 29.73 1.09 46.68
C PRO A 95 30.84 1.29 47.71
N GLY A 96 30.60 2.13 48.73
CA GLY A 96 31.60 2.38 49.78
C GLY A 96 31.16 3.09 51.05
N ALA A 97 29.88 3.39 51.27
CA ALA A 97 29.48 4.22 52.41
C ALA A 97 28.78 3.48 53.59
N LYS A 98 28.54 2.16 53.53
CA LYS A 98 27.89 1.43 54.63
C LYS A 98 28.39 -0.01 54.79
N ALA A 99 29.60 -0.18 55.31
CA ALA A 99 30.05 -1.46 55.86
C ALA A 99 31.09 -1.21 56.98
N ASP A 100 30.70 -0.53 58.05
CA ASP A 100 31.34 -0.64 59.36
C ASP A 100 30.40 -0.04 60.42
N LEU A 101 29.71 -0.91 61.16
CA LEU A 101 28.98 -0.62 62.40
C LEU A 101 28.99 -1.88 63.28
#